data_AF-A0A292R7Q6-F1
#
_entry.id   AF-A0A292R7Q6-F1
#
_cell.length_a   1.000
_cell.length_b   1.000
_cell.length_c   1.000
_cell.angle_alpha   90.00
_cell.angle_beta   90.00
_cell.angle_gamma   90.00
#
_symmetry.space_group_name_H-M   'P 1'
#
loop_
_entity.id
_entity.type
_entity.pdbx_description
1 polymer ?
#
loop_
_entity_poly.entity_id
_entity_poly.type
_entity_poly.pdbx_seq_one_letter_code
_entity_poly.pdbx_strand_id
1 'polypeptide(L)' 'MKILPIKPLSQMDKAKNLIHIIEQNSNRQKQLPDYDRKVELIGKEYTVREVRSLYKFIKMQADKLLKK' A
#
# COMPACT_ATOMS: atom_id res chain seq x y z
N MET A 1 24.84 26.02 -12.51
CA MET A 1 25.18 25.01 -11.49
C MET A 1 25.96 23.89 -12.15
N LYS A 2 27.19 23.60 -11.70
CA LYS A 2 27.98 22.48 -12.24
C LYS A 2 27.38 21.17 -11.72
N ILE A 3 26.81 20.37 -12.61
CA ILE A 3 26.28 19.05 -12.28
C ILE A 3 27.47 18.18 -11.92
N LEU A 4 27.54 17.72 -10.67
CA LEU A 4 28.57 16.77 -10.24
C LEU A 4 28.36 15.45 -10.98
N PRO A 5 29.41 14.85 -11.59
CA PRO A 5 29.26 13.60 -12.31
C PRO A 5 28.86 12.49 -11.32
N ILE A 6 27.65 11.96 -11.50
CA ILE A 6 27.17 10.81 -10.75
C ILE A 6 28.04 9.62 -11.17
N LYS A 7 28.98 9.23 -10.31
CA LYS A 7 29.78 8.02 -10.54
C LYS A 7 28.84 6.81 -10.51
N PRO A 8 28.87 5.93 -11.53
CA PRO A 8 28.10 4.70 -11.48
C PRO A 8 28.60 3.85 -10.30
N LEU A 9 27.67 3.40 -9.46
CA LEU A 9 27.99 2.54 -8.31
C LEU A 9 28.65 1.24 -8.78
N SER A 10 29.68 0.80 -8.07
CA SER A 10 30.29 -0.51 -8.30
C SER A 10 29.29 -1.64 -7.98
N GLN A 11 29.52 -2.84 -8.51
CA GLN A 11 28.63 -3.99 -8.24
C GLN A 11 28.56 -4.32 -6.74
N MET A 12 29.67 -4.16 -6.01
CA MET A 12 29.71 -4.35 -4.56
C MET A 12 28.89 -3.30 -3.81
N ASP A 13 28.96 -2.04 -4.23
CA ASP A 13 28.18 -0.96 -3.59
C ASP A 13 26.68 -1.13 -3.84
N LYS A 14 26.30 -1.61 -5.02
CA LYS A 14 24.90 -1.99 -5.33
C LYS A 14 24.42 -3.11 -4.41
N ALA A 15 25.23 -4.15 -4.19
CA ALA A 15 24.87 -5.26 -3.31
C ALA A 15 24.71 -4.80 -1.85
N LYS A 16 25.63 -3.96 -1.35
CA LYS A 16 25.53 -3.38 0.00
C LYS A 16 24.28 -2.52 0.19
N ASN A 17 23.97 -1.67 -0.79
CA ASN A 17 22.75 -0.88 -0.77
C ASN A 17 21.50 -1.76 -0.80
N LEU A 18 21.51 -2.85 -1.58
CA LEU A 18 20.39 -3.79 -1.64
C LEU A 18 20.16 -4.47 -0.28
N ILE A 19 21.22 -4.95 0.36
CA ILE A 19 21.17 -5.56 1.70
C ILE A 19 20.64 -4.54 2.71
N HIS A 20 21.15 -3.31 2.68
CA HIS A 20 20.68 -2.24 3.56
C HIS A 20 19.19 -1.94 3.38
N ILE A 21 18.70 -1.91 2.13
CA ILE A 21 17.27 -1.73 1.84
C ILE A 21 16.48 -2.92 2.39
N ILE A 22 16.96 -4.15 2.21
CA ILE A 22 16.28 -5.35 2.72
C ILE A 22 16.22 -5.31 4.25
N GLU A 23 17.29 -4.95 4.94
CA GLU A 23 17.35 -4.81 6.40
C GLU A 23 16.44 -3.68 6.92
N GLN A 24 16.37 -2.55 6.23
CA GLN A 24 15.46 -1.47 6.62
C GLN A 24 13.99 -1.83 6.40
N ASN A 25 13.70 -2.69 5.41
CA ASN A 25 12.34 -3.10 5.08
C ASN A 25 11.94 -4.45 5.69
N SER A 26 12.86 -5.20 6.30
CA SER A 26 12.55 -6.48 6.98
C SER A 26 11.66 -6.27 8.19
N ASN A 27 11.80 -5.12 8.88
CA ASN A 27 10.91 -4.68 9.95
C ASN A 27 9.57 -4.12 9.44
N ARG A 28 9.45 -3.83 8.14
CA ARG A 28 8.16 -3.63 7.47
C ARG A 28 7.59 -4.98 7.03
N GLN A 29 7.61 -5.96 7.93
CA GLN A 29 6.77 -7.14 7.79
C GLN A 29 5.40 -6.65 7.36
N LYS A 30 4.89 -7.19 6.26
CA LYS A 30 3.59 -6.84 5.69
C LYS A 30 2.54 -7.07 6.79
N GLN A 31 2.29 -6.06 7.62
CA GLN A 31 1.25 -6.13 8.61
C GLN A 31 -0.01 -6.36 7.80
N LEU A 32 -0.65 -7.51 8.04
CA LEU A 32 -1.95 -7.76 7.46
C LEU A 32 -2.81 -6.54 7.78
N PRO A 33 -3.55 -5.99 6.80
CA PRO A 33 -4.40 -4.86 7.07
C PRO A 33 -5.34 -5.23 8.22
N ASP A 34 -5.31 -4.42 9.26
CA ASP A 34 -6.21 -4.56 10.40
C ASP A 34 -7.64 -4.27 9.92
N TYR A 35 -8.40 -5.33 9.69
CA TYR A 35 -9.77 -5.26 9.21
C TYR A 35 -10.77 -4.86 10.29
N ASP A 36 -10.38 -5.00 11.56
CA ASP A 36 -11.21 -4.69 12.72
C ASP A 36 -10.91 -3.27 13.23
N ARG A 37 -9.88 -2.61 12.67
CA ARG A 37 -9.66 -1.17 12.76
C ARG A 37 -10.95 -0.42 12.45
N LYS A 38 -11.28 0.50 13.35
CA LYS A 38 -12.44 1.38 13.21
C LYS A 38 -12.08 2.68 12.50
N VAL A 39 -13.00 3.15 11.68
CA VAL A 39 -12.92 4.38 10.88
C VAL A 39 -14.27 5.09 10.94
N GLU A 40 -14.25 6.42 11.03
CA GLU A 40 -15.46 7.23 11.02
C GLU A 40 -15.84 7.59 9.57
N LEU A 41 -17.09 7.31 9.20
CA LEU A 41 -17.68 7.65 7.91
C LEU A 41 -19.08 8.21 8.14
N ILE A 42 -19.35 9.42 7.64
CA ILE A 42 -20.67 10.06 7.69
C ILE A 42 -21.23 10.12 9.13
N GLY A 43 -20.37 10.49 10.09
CA GLY A 43 -20.75 10.63 11.51
C GLY A 43 -21.06 9.32 12.23
N LYS A 44 -20.67 8.17 11.64
CA LYS A 44 -20.81 6.84 12.26
C LYS A 44 -19.49 6.08 12.18
N GLU A 45 -19.25 5.24 13.18
CA GLU A 45 -18.06 4.41 13.27
C GLU A 45 -18.29 3.05 12.58
N TYR A 46 -17.35 2.65 11.73
CA TYR A 46 -17.37 1.39 11.00
C TYR A 46 -16.01 0.71 11.06
N THR A 47 -15.99 -0.61 10.99
CA THR A 47 -14.76 -1.38 10.74
C THR A 47 -14.37 -1.32 9.27
N VAL A 48 -13.08 -1.43 8.97
CA VAL A 48 -12.58 -1.53 7.58
C VAL A 48 -13.25 -2.68 6.81
N ARG A 49 -13.58 -3.79 7.50
CA ARG A 49 -14.32 -4.92 6.94
C ARG A 49 -15.72 -4.54 6.46
N GLU A 50 -16.45 -3.77 7.24
CA GLU A 50 -17.81 -3.32 6.90
C GLU A 50 -17.77 -2.38 5.70
N VAL A 51 -16.86 -1.40 5.72
CA VAL A 51 -16.66 -0.46 4.60
C VAL A 51 -16.37 -1.19 3.30
N ARG A 52 -15.48 -2.19 3.34
CA ARG A 52 -15.13 -3.00 2.17
C ARG A 52 -16.32 -3.81 1.66
N SER A 53 -17.16 -4.32 2.56
CA SER A 53 -18.36 -5.09 2.20
C SER A 53 -19.40 -4.20 1.53
N LEU A 54 -19.59 -2.98 2.05
CA LEU A 54 -20.46 -1.95 1.48
C LEU A 54 -20.02 -1.56 0.07
N TYR A 55 -18.72 -1.28 -0.10
CA TYR A 55 -18.14 -0.99 -1.41
C TYR A 55 -18.34 -2.14 -2.41
N LYS A 56 -18.06 -3.37 -1.99
CA LYS A 56 -18.23 -4.57 -2.84
C LYS A 56 -19.69 -4.71 -3.30
N PHE A 57 -20.64 -4.49 -2.40
CA PHE A 57 -22.06 -4.54 -2.72
C PHE A 57 -22.44 -3.49 -3.76
N ILE A 58 -22.09 -2.22 -3.52
CA ILE A 58 -22.40 -1.11 -4.43
C ILE A 58 -21.80 -1.36 -5.82
N LYS A 59 -20.52 -1.76 -5.87
CA LYS A 59 -19.84 -2.08 -7.13
C LYS A 59 -20.55 -3.20 -7.90
N MET A 60 -20.94 -4.28 -7.22
CA MET A 60 -21.67 -5.36 -7.88
C MET A 60 -23.00 -4.91 -8.49
N GLN A 61 -23.73 -4.01 -7.82
CA GLN A 61 -24.99 -3.49 -8.36
C GLN A 61 -24.75 -2.53 -9.52
N ALA A 62 -23.75 -1.66 -9.43
CA ALA A 62 -23.36 -0.77 -10.52
C ALA A 62 -22.94 -1.57 -11.78
N ASP A 63 -22.12 -2.60 -11.60
CA ASP A 63 -21.67 -3.47 -12.69
C ASP A 63 -22.85 -4.21 -13.36
N LYS A 64 -23.89 -4.58 -12.61
CA LYS A 64 -25.12 -5.17 -13.16
C LYS A 64 -25.94 -4.17 -13.96
N LEU A 65 -25.99 -2.91 -13.53
CA LEU A 65 -26.73 -1.86 -14.22
C LEU A 65 -26.04 -1.45 -15.52
N LEU A 66 -24.70 -1.39 -15.53
CA LEU A 66 -23.90 -0.98 -16.69
C LEU A 66 -23.76 -2.07 -17.77
N LYS A 67 -24.09 -3.34 -17.46
CA LYS A 67 -24.07 -4.47 -18.41
C LYS A 67 -25.42 -4.72 -19.10
N LYS A 68 -26.43 -3.90 -18.83
CA LYS A 68 -27.70 -3.88 -19.58
C LYS A 68 -27.64 -2.82 -20.66
#